data_AF-A0A834M0R6-F1
#
_entry.id   AF-A0A834M0R6-F1
#
_cell.length_a   1.000
_cell.length_b   1.000
_cell.length_c   1.000
_cell.angle_alpha   90.00
_cell.angle_beta   90.00
_cell.angle_gamma   90.00
#
_symmetry.space_group_name_H-M   'P 1'
#
loop_
_entity.id
_entity.type
_entity.pdbx_description
1 polymer ?
#
loop_
_entity_poly.entity_id
_entity_poly.type
_entity_poly.pdbx_seq_one_letter_code
_entity_poly.pdbx_strand_id
1 'polypeptide(L)'
;MEQKTVSTSSLIVRTKTITTLRRTLWVLNHIYHQALTLLTVIFIWIMFENYDKSSSFFWHIFLSTFAYIPLMGVAIILFSEDNLLTLFIPRTRRYWIHGVLLTLSCLAVTIGISVEVDSKRKRDRAHFESDHAILGLVSWLLIFVSVLLGLLASNTRTFHNYVKPVVIKFIHNFLGIAAFLIGVGSFYTKISFMQRLNRDNHPFKTMSPNTEIISTKQRIFLISQGVFQFLLAVFVTSTVWVVAISDNWQEYHTWHVFLSTVGFSFFMAEAVAVFSPGNVFVLGFGKLSRGLLHGVIMTFATIAIIAGVSVKIQDKTNNKYSHFDTTHSITGLLAFLLTMMSFLMGFLAAFPKIVYRIGIKPLWVKKLHNFLGISAYILGSISLGYGLRQYFSDISYKTNTGLIVIMTLYGCLNLLGPLIHLLRI
;
A
#
# COMPACT_ATOMS: atom_id res chain seq x y z
N MET A 1 27.09 -27.22 55.52
CA MET A 1 27.39 -27.62 54.12
C MET A 1 26.72 -26.60 53.21
N GLU A 2 27.50 -25.99 52.34
CA GLU A 2 27.23 -24.78 51.56
C GLU A 2 25.88 -24.69 50.83
N GLN A 3 25.16 -23.60 51.08
CA GLN A 3 24.07 -23.14 50.24
C GLN A 3 24.65 -22.13 49.23
N LYS A 4 24.88 -22.58 47.99
CA LYS A 4 25.38 -21.75 46.88
C LYS A 4 24.39 -20.62 46.58
N THR A 5 24.80 -19.40 46.88
CA THR A 5 24.16 -18.16 46.45
C THR A 5 24.40 -17.98 44.94
N VAL A 6 23.36 -18.23 44.13
CA VAL A 6 23.37 -17.90 42.71
C VAL A 6 23.16 -16.40 42.56
N SER A 7 24.21 -15.67 42.15
CA SER A 7 24.16 -14.24 41.90
C SER A 7 23.18 -13.90 40.77
N THR A 8 22.16 -13.11 41.08
CA THR A 8 21.18 -12.51 40.16
C THR A 8 21.79 -11.37 39.33
N SER A 9 22.82 -11.65 38.53
CA SER A 9 23.53 -10.62 37.74
C SER A 9 23.76 -10.92 36.26
N SER A 10 23.17 -11.96 35.67
CA SER A 10 23.47 -12.32 34.26
C SER A 10 22.28 -12.39 33.28
N LEU A 11 21.07 -11.98 33.67
CA LEU A 11 19.91 -11.93 32.76
C LEU A 11 19.53 -10.49 32.37
N ILE A 12 20.52 -9.69 31.96
CA ILE A 12 20.26 -8.51 31.14
C ILE A 12 20.08 -9.00 29.70
N VAL A 13 18.84 -9.28 29.32
CA VAL A 13 18.45 -9.37 27.91
C VAL A 13 18.72 -7.98 27.29
N ARG A 14 19.91 -7.81 26.69
CA ARG A 14 20.22 -6.66 25.85
C ARG A 14 19.23 -6.62 24.69
N THR A 15 18.18 -5.81 24.80
CA THR A 15 17.34 -5.42 23.68
C THR A 15 18.20 -4.57 22.73
N LYS A 16 18.78 -5.20 21.70
CA LYS A 16 19.59 -4.50 20.70
C LYS A 16 18.69 -3.49 19.97
N THR A 17 19.03 -2.22 20.11
CA THR A 17 18.29 -1.10 19.51
C THR A 17 18.30 -1.22 17.98
N ILE A 18 17.11 -1.29 17.35
CA ILE A 18 16.98 -1.28 15.88
C ILE A 18 17.58 0.02 15.35
N THR A 19 18.64 -0.11 14.54
CA THR A 19 19.35 1.01 13.90
C THR A 19 18.42 1.81 13.00
N THR A 20 18.61 3.13 12.92
CA THR A 20 17.85 4.02 12.04
C THR A 20 17.88 3.57 10.58
N LEU A 21 19.05 3.15 10.09
CA LEU A 21 19.26 2.63 8.74
C LEU A 21 18.32 1.47 8.38
N ARG A 22 18.19 0.50 9.28
CA ARG A 22 17.27 -0.63 9.08
C ARG A 22 15.81 -0.19 9.04
N ARG A 23 15.42 0.80 9.85
CA ARG A 23 14.07 1.37 9.79
C ARG A 23 13.84 2.04 8.45
N THR A 24 14.82 2.81 7.96
CA THR A 24 14.76 3.44 6.65
C THR A 24 14.61 2.41 5.54
N LEU A 25 15.38 1.32 5.54
CA LEU A 25 15.26 0.26 4.53
C LEU A 25 13.92 -0.45 4.56
N TRP A 26 13.35 -0.68 5.75
CA TRP A 26 12.01 -1.24 5.87
C TRP A 26 10.93 -0.29 5.37
N VAL A 27 11.04 1.00 5.69
CA VAL A 27 10.16 2.03 5.14
C VAL A 27 10.31 2.08 3.62
N LEU A 28 11.53 2.08 3.09
CA LEU A 28 11.79 2.07 1.65
C LEU A 28 11.31 0.80 0.97
N ASN A 29 11.43 -0.36 1.60
CA ASN A 29 10.90 -1.60 1.07
C ASN A 29 9.37 -1.62 1.09
N HIS A 30 8.76 -1.06 2.14
CA HIS A 30 7.32 -0.87 2.20
C HIS A 30 6.87 0.08 1.09
N ILE A 31 7.51 1.25 0.96
CA ILE A 31 7.28 2.22 -0.13
C ILE A 31 7.47 1.55 -1.49
N TYR A 32 8.49 0.71 -1.66
CA TYR A 32 8.71 -0.05 -2.90
C TYR A 32 7.51 -0.97 -3.20
N HIS A 33 7.04 -1.75 -2.24
CA HIS A 33 5.87 -2.62 -2.44
C HIS A 33 4.59 -1.81 -2.68
N GLN A 34 4.40 -0.70 -1.98
CA GLN A 34 3.29 0.22 -2.22
C GLN A 34 3.36 0.81 -3.64
N ALA A 35 4.53 1.31 -4.05
CA ALA A 35 4.75 1.85 -5.38
C ALA A 35 4.58 0.78 -6.46
N LEU A 36 5.10 -0.43 -6.26
CA LEU A 36 4.95 -1.55 -7.18
C LEU A 36 3.48 -1.95 -7.35
N THR A 37 2.74 -1.97 -6.24
CA THR A 37 1.32 -2.33 -6.28
C THR A 37 0.47 -1.22 -6.86
N LEU A 38 0.73 0.03 -6.49
CA LEU A 38 0.08 1.20 -7.09
C LEU A 38 0.32 1.23 -8.61
N LEU A 39 1.57 1.04 -9.04
CA LEU A 39 1.94 0.96 -10.44
C LEU A 39 1.18 -0.17 -11.14
N THR A 40 1.10 -1.35 -10.52
CA THR A 40 0.35 -2.50 -11.05
C THR A 40 -1.13 -2.19 -11.21
N VAL A 41 -1.77 -1.66 -10.17
CA VAL A 41 -3.21 -1.36 -10.16
C VAL A 41 -3.54 -0.26 -11.16
N ILE A 42 -2.77 0.83 -11.20
CA ILE A 42 -2.98 1.93 -12.14
C ILE A 42 -2.84 1.44 -13.57
N PHE A 43 -1.76 0.70 -13.89
CA PHE A 43 -1.53 0.23 -15.25
C PHE A 43 -2.64 -0.73 -15.70
N ILE A 44 -3.02 -1.69 -14.85
CA ILE A 44 -4.12 -2.61 -15.15
C ILE A 44 -5.43 -1.84 -15.33
N TRP A 45 -5.74 -0.88 -14.46
CA TRP A 45 -6.95 -0.07 -14.58
C TRP A 45 -6.99 0.73 -15.89
N ILE A 46 -5.91 1.47 -16.21
CA ILE A 46 -5.77 2.20 -17.48
C ILE A 46 -6.01 1.26 -18.67
N MET A 47 -5.48 0.04 -18.62
CA MET A 47 -5.66 -0.94 -19.68
C MET A 47 -7.12 -1.36 -19.84
N PHE A 48 -7.80 -1.68 -18.74
CA PHE A 48 -9.19 -2.14 -18.76
C PHE A 48 -10.19 -1.06 -19.17
N GLU A 49 -9.86 0.21 -18.91
CA GLU A 49 -10.70 1.35 -19.26
C GLU A 49 -10.51 1.79 -20.72
N ASN A 50 -9.26 1.87 -21.18
CA ASN A 50 -8.93 2.54 -22.44
C ASN A 50 -8.78 1.61 -23.64
N TYR A 51 -8.76 0.29 -23.43
CA TYR A 51 -8.51 -0.66 -24.51
C TYR A 51 -9.60 -1.73 -24.59
N ASP A 52 -9.92 -2.11 -25.83
CA ASP A 52 -10.87 -3.19 -26.11
C ASP A 52 -10.30 -4.55 -25.68
N LYS A 53 -11.05 -5.23 -24.80
CA LYS A 53 -10.71 -6.52 -24.19
C LYS A 53 -10.75 -7.67 -25.22
N SER A 54 -11.40 -7.46 -26.36
CA SER A 54 -11.38 -8.42 -27.47
C SER A 54 -10.08 -8.35 -28.30
N SER A 55 -9.33 -7.25 -28.17
CA SER A 55 -8.14 -7.01 -28.98
C SER A 55 -6.93 -7.84 -28.52
N SER A 56 -6.21 -8.42 -29.47
CA SER A 56 -4.90 -9.06 -29.24
C SER A 56 -3.91 -8.11 -28.56
N PHE A 57 -3.96 -6.82 -28.91
CA PHE A 57 -3.09 -5.80 -28.34
C PHE A 57 -3.33 -5.62 -26.84
N PHE A 58 -4.59 -5.65 -26.39
CA PHE A 58 -4.94 -5.59 -24.97
C PHE A 58 -4.31 -6.75 -24.20
N TRP A 59 -4.44 -7.98 -24.70
CA TRP A 59 -3.88 -9.15 -24.04
C TRP A 59 -2.34 -9.15 -24.03
N HIS A 60 -1.70 -8.66 -25.10
CA HIS A 60 -0.27 -8.47 -25.15
C HIS A 60 0.21 -7.51 -24.05
N ILE A 61 -0.39 -6.31 -23.93
CA ILE A 61 0.02 -5.31 -22.94
C ILE A 61 -0.32 -5.75 -21.52
N PHE A 62 -1.48 -6.38 -21.30
CA PHE A 62 -1.91 -6.85 -19.98
C PHE A 62 -0.99 -7.95 -19.44
N LEU A 63 -0.77 -9.02 -20.23
CA LEU A 63 0.06 -10.14 -19.81
C LEU A 63 1.52 -9.73 -19.61
N SER A 64 2.05 -8.88 -20.49
CA SER A 64 3.41 -8.36 -20.34
C SER A 64 3.53 -7.50 -19.09
N THR A 65 2.56 -6.63 -18.81
CA THR A 65 2.57 -5.76 -17.62
C THR A 65 2.47 -6.58 -16.34
N PHE A 66 1.55 -7.54 -16.30
CA PHE A 66 1.39 -8.44 -15.16
C PHE A 66 2.63 -9.30 -14.91
N ALA A 67 3.30 -9.74 -15.98
CA ALA A 67 4.51 -10.53 -15.85
C ALA A 67 5.72 -9.73 -15.34
N TYR A 68 5.98 -8.56 -15.94
CA TYR A 68 7.18 -7.78 -15.62
C TYR A 68 7.01 -6.99 -14.32
N ILE A 69 5.86 -6.38 -14.06
CA ILE A 69 5.69 -5.46 -12.92
C ILE A 69 5.47 -6.26 -11.61
N PRO A 70 4.28 -6.83 -11.32
CA PRO A 70 4.06 -7.47 -10.03
C PRO A 70 4.79 -8.80 -9.90
N LEU A 71 4.75 -9.70 -10.90
CA LEU A 71 5.33 -11.03 -10.74
C LEU A 71 6.86 -10.99 -10.66
N MET A 72 7.52 -10.42 -11.67
CA MET A 72 8.98 -10.37 -11.70
C MET A 72 9.56 -9.35 -10.71
N GLY A 73 8.91 -8.21 -10.51
CA GLY A 73 9.31 -7.23 -9.50
C GLY A 73 9.34 -7.81 -8.08
N VAL A 74 8.27 -8.52 -7.67
CA VAL A 74 8.23 -9.21 -6.38
C VAL A 74 9.25 -10.35 -6.33
N ALA A 75 9.41 -11.11 -7.42
CA ALA A 75 10.33 -12.25 -7.47
C ALA A 75 11.81 -11.83 -7.32
N ILE A 76 12.21 -10.69 -7.88
CA ILE A 76 13.59 -10.17 -7.79
C ILE A 76 13.90 -9.68 -6.38
N ILE A 77 13.00 -8.88 -5.78
CA ILE A 77 13.23 -8.36 -4.42
C ILE A 77 12.98 -9.42 -3.33
N LEU A 78 12.45 -10.60 -3.69
CA LEU A 78 12.08 -11.67 -2.76
C LEU A 78 13.21 -12.07 -1.81
N PHE A 79 14.46 -12.05 -2.29
CA PHE A 79 15.64 -12.43 -1.50
C PHE A 79 16.32 -11.26 -0.79
N SER A 80 15.84 -10.03 -0.97
CA SER A 80 16.37 -8.88 -0.22
C SER A 80 16.18 -9.09 1.28
N GLU A 81 17.24 -8.84 2.05
CA GLU A 81 17.23 -9.02 3.51
C GLU A 81 16.30 -8.03 4.22
N ASP A 82 15.95 -6.94 3.55
CA ASP A 82 15.05 -5.90 4.05
C ASP A 82 13.63 -6.04 3.50
N ASN A 83 13.35 -7.09 2.71
CA ASN A 83 12.02 -7.33 2.17
C ASN A 83 11.06 -7.74 3.28
N LEU A 84 10.19 -6.83 3.71
CA LEU A 84 9.24 -7.04 4.81
C LEU A 84 8.30 -8.22 4.57
N LEU A 85 7.90 -8.47 3.33
CA LEU A 85 6.97 -9.55 2.98
C LEU A 85 7.62 -10.94 3.11
N THR A 86 8.93 -11.04 2.87
CA THR A 86 9.65 -12.32 2.82
C THR A 86 10.67 -12.47 3.94
N LEU A 87 10.86 -11.43 4.76
CA LEU A 87 11.83 -11.30 5.85
C LEU A 87 11.91 -12.55 6.71
N PHE A 88 10.76 -13.19 6.94
CA PHE A 88 10.59 -14.31 7.85
C PHE A 88 10.25 -15.65 7.18
N ILE A 89 10.18 -15.68 5.85
CA ILE A 89 10.01 -16.92 5.12
C ILE A 89 11.36 -17.65 5.12
N PRO A 90 11.44 -18.95 5.45
CA PRO A 90 12.71 -19.68 5.37
C PRO A 90 13.23 -19.69 3.93
N ARG A 91 14.56 -19.66 3.77
CA ARG A 91 15.22 -19.50 2.47
C ARG A 91 14.79 -20.55 1.45
N THR A 92 14.55 -21.80 1.87
CA THR A 92 14.04 -22.88 1.03
C THR A 92 12.67 -22.58 0.43
N ARG A 93 11.73 -22.05 1.23
CA ARG A 93 10.42 -21.61 0.73
C ARG A 93 10.52 -20.40 -0.19
N ARG A 94 11.46 -19.47 0.08
CA ARG A 94 11.71 -18.35 -0.84
C ARG A 94 12.16 -18.83 -2.22
N TYR A 95 13.03 -19.84 -2.32
CA TYR A 95 13.39 -20.44 -3.60
C TYR A 95 12.19 -20.97 -4.39
N TRP A 96 11.26 -21.65 -3.72
CA TRP A 96 10.03 -22.11 -4.36
C TRP A 96 9.14 -20.96 -4.82
N ILE A 97 8.90 -19.97 -3.96
CA ILE A 97 8.07 -18.80 -4.31
C ILE A 97 8.71 -18.04 -5.48
N HIS A 98 10.03 -17.81 -5.45
CA HIS A 98 10.78 -17.17 -6.53
C HIS A 98 10.63 -17.95 -7.84
N GLY A 99 10.85 -19.26 -7.82
CA GLY A 99 10.74 -20.12 -9.00
C GLY A 99 9.34 -20.11 -9.61
N VAL A 100 8.30 -20.21 -8.78
CA VAL A 100 6.90 -20.15 -9.23
C VAL A 100 6.58 -18.79 -9.85
N LEU A 101 6.91 -17.69 -9.17
CA LEU A 101 6.63 -16.33 -9.67
C LEU A 101 7.35 -16.06 -11.00
N LEU A 102 8.62 -16.43 -11.12
CA LEU A 102 9.37 -16.25 -12.37
C LEU A 102 8.88 -17.16 -13.50
N THR A 103 8.45 -18.39 -13.18
CA THR A 103 7.87 -19.30 -14.19
C THR A 103 6.54 -18.74 -14.71
N LEU A 104 5.66 -18.29 -13.81
CA LEU A 104 4.39 -17.65 -14.19
C LEU A 104 4.63 -16.37 -15.01
N SER A 105 5.63 -15.57 -14.62
CA SER A 105 6.04 -14.38 -15.38
C SER A 105 6.50 -14.76 -16.78
N CYS A 106 7.40 -15.73 -16.91
CA CYS A 106 7.89 -16.22 -18.20
C CYS A 106 6.76 -16.73 -19.10
N LEU A 107 5.83 -17.51 -18.55
CA LEU A 107 4.66 -18.01 -19.28
C LEU A 107 3.76 -16.87 -19.76
N ALA A 108 3.44 -15.91 -18.88
CA ALA A 108 2.60 -14.78 -19.22
C ALA A 108 3.20 -13.91 -20.34
N VAL A 109 4.51 -13.59 -20.28
CA VAL A 109 5.20 -12.88 -21.39
C VAL A 109 5.16 -13.69 -22.67
N THR A 110 5.42 -15.00 -22.60
CA THR A 110 5.43 -15.87 -23.78
C THR A 110 4.06 -15.86 -24.47
N ILE A 111 2.97 -15.97 -23.71
CA ILE A 111 1.60 -15.89 -24.22
C ILE A 111 1.34 -14.49 -24.81
N GLY A 112 1.72 -13.42 -24.11
CA GLY A 112 1.55 -12.04 -24.57
C GLY A 112 2.26 -11.76 -25.89
N ILE A 113 3.50 -12.22 -26.07
CA ILE A 113 4.24 -12.11 -27.34
C ILE A 113 3.57 -12.96 -28.43
N SER A 114 3.18 -14.19 -28.10
CA SER A 114 2.55 -15.11 -29.08
C SER A 114 1.25 -14.55 -29.66
N VAL A 115 0.42 -13.93 -28.81
CA VAL A 115 -0.83 -13.29 -29.24
C VAL A 115 -0.57 -12.12 -30.19
N GLU A 116 0.44 -11.29 -29.93
CA GLU A 116 0.79 -10.18 -30.81
C GLU A 116 1.39 -10.66 -32.15
N VAL A 117 2.21 -11.71 -32.11
CA VAL A 117 2.75 -12.34 -33.33
C VAL A 117 1.61 -12.91 -34.19
N ASP A 118 0.65 -13.64 -33.61
CA ASP A 118 -0.52 -14.13 -34.36
C ASP A 118 -1.35 -12.98 -34.94
N SER A 119 -1.55 -11.91 -34.16
CA SER A 119 -2.28 -10.71 -34.60
C SER A 119 -1.62 -10.03 -35.80
N LYS A 120 -0.29 -9.92 -35.80
CA LYS A 120 0.49 -9.35 -36.91
C LYS A 120 0.48 -10.25 -38.14
N ARG A 121 0.59 -11.56 -37.95
CA ARG A 121 0.53 -12.55 -39.04
C ARG A 121 -0.81 -12.46 -39.79
N LYS A 122 -1.93 -12.36 -39.06
CA LYS A 122 -3.27 -12.19 -39.65
C LYS A 122 -3.46 -10.89 -40.43
N ARG A 123 -2.64 -9.88 -40.18
CA ARG A 123 -2.69 -8.56 -40.83
C ARG A 123 -1.55 -8.31 -41.81
N ASP A 124 -0.77 -9.35 -42.13
CA ASP A 124 0.40 -9.29 -43.00
C ASP A 124 1.40 -8.17 -42.63
N ARG A 125 1.67 -8.03 -41.32
CA ARG A 125 2.60 -7.01 -40.79
C ARG A 125 3.92 -7.64 -40.36
N ALA A 126 5.01 -6.92 -40.59
CA ALA A 126 6.34 -7.34 -40.16
C ALA A 126 6.48 -7.47 -38.61
N HIS A 127 7.31 -8.44 -38.21
CA HIS A 127 7.56 -8.81 -36.82
C HIS A 127 8.91 -8.28 -36.34
N PHE A 128 8.99 -7.89 -35.06
CA PHE A 128 10.26 -7.58 -34.37
C PHE A 128 11.15 -6.47 -34.99
N GLU A 129 10.56 -5.49 -35.67
CA GLU A 129 11.34 -4.38 -36.26
C GLU A 129 11.50 -3.16 -35.35
N SER A 130 10.58 -2.94 -34.39
CA SER A 130 10.65 -1.77 -33.51
C SER A 130 11.57 -1.98 -32.32
N ASP A 131 12.14 -0.91 -31.78
CA ASP A 131 12.96 -0.93 -30.56
C ASP A 131 12.27 -1.67 -29.40
N HIS A 132 10.97 -1.40 -29.21
CA HIS A 132 10.14 -2.09 -28.23
C HIS A 132 10.14 -3.61 -28.46
N ALA A 133 9.91 -4.04 -29.70
CA ALA A 133 9.81 -5.46 -30.04
C ALA A 133 11.17 -6.18 -29.95
N ILE A 134 12.26 -5.53 -30.35
CA ILE A 134 13.63 -6.06 -30.25
C ILE A 134 14.03 -6.19 -28.78
N LEU A 135 13.91 -5.12 -27.99
CA LEU A 135 14.23 -5.16 -26.55
C LEU A 135 13.33 -6.14 -25.80
N GLY A 136 12.05 -6.21 -26.17
CA GLY A 136 11.10 -7.17 -25.59
C GLY A 136 11.49 -8.61 -25.86
N LEU A 137 11.91 -8.92 -27.09
CA LEU A 137 12.38 -10.25 -27.49
C LEU A 137 13.69 -10.63 -26.79
N VAL A 138 14.68 -9.72 -26.76
CA VAL A 138 15.95 -9.93 -26.06
C VAL A 138 15.72 -10.17 -24.57
N SER A 139 14.87 -9.35 -23.94
CA SER A 139 14.48 -9.54 -22.54
C SER A 139 13.85 -10.91 -22.31
N TRP A 140 12.89 -11.31 -23.14
CA TRP A 140 12.23 -12.62 -23.03
C TRP A 140 13.23 -13.79 -23.16
N LEU A 141 14.16 -13.74 -24.12
CA LEU A 141 15.20 -14.76 -24.27
C LEU A 141 16.08 -14.87 -23.02
N LEU A 142 16.49 -13.73 -22.45
CA LEU A 142 17.30 -13.71 -21.24
C LEU A 142 16.54 -14.25 -20.02
N ILE A 143 15.24 -13.93 -19.87
CA ILE A 143 14.39 -14.52 -18.81
C ILE A 143 14.30 -16.03 -19.00
N PHE A 144 14.02 -16.49 -20.22
CA PHE A 144 13.86 -17.92 -20.51
C PHE A 144 15.12 -18.70 -20.14
N VAL A 145 16.29 -18.24 -20.58
CA VAL A 145 17.59 -18.83 -20.20
C VAL A 145 17.82 -18.74 -18.69
N SER A 146 17.51 -17.60 -18.07
CA SER A 146 17.68 -17.42 -16.62
C SER A 146 16.81 -18.38 -15.80
N VAL A 147 15.57 -18.66 -16.22
CA VAL A 147 14.68 -19.64 -15.58
C VAL A 147 15.28 -21.05 -15.66
N LEU A 148 15.81 -21.46 -16.84
CA LEU A 148 16.48 -22.75 -17.00
C LEU A 148 17.71 -22.87 -16.08
N LEU A 149 18.54 -21.82 -16.03
CA LEU A 149 19.69 -21.75 -15.12
C LEU A 149 19.26 -21.77 -13.64
N GLY A 150 18.12 -21.17 -13.30
CA GLY A 150 17.54 -21.21 -11.96
C GLY A 150 17.13 -22.64 -11.57
N LEU A 151 16.52 -23.39 -12.49
CA LEU A 151 16.19 -24.81 -12.27
C LEU A 151 17.45 -25.65 -12.09
N LEU A 152 18.47 -25.46 -12.94
CA LEU A 152 19.78 -26.11 -12.83
C LEU A 152 20.47 -25.80 -11.49
N ALA A 153 20.48 -24.52 -11.08
CA ALA A 153 21.03 -24.06 -9.81
C ALA A 153 20.25 -24.59 -8.60
N SER A 154 18.96 -24.90 -8.74
CA SER A 154 18.16 -25.51 -7.69
C SER A 154 18.49 -27.00 -7.50
N ASN A 155 18.91 -27.69 -8.57
CA ASN A 155 19.25 -29.10 -8.57
C ASN A 155 20.76 -29.38 -8.45
N THR A 156 21.40 -28.73 -7.48
CA THR A 156 22.86 -28.81 -7.26
C THR A 156 23.36 -30.24 -7.06
N ARG A 157 22.58 -31.14 -6.46
CA ARG A 157 23.01 -32.53 -6.22
C ARG A 157 23.32 -33.27 -7.53
N THR A 158 22.53 -33.05 -8.57
CA THR A 158 22.72 -33.70 -9.86
C THR A 158 23.83 -33.04 -10.69
N PHE A 159 23.93 -31.71 -10.66
CA PHE A 159 24.76 -30.96 -11.60
C PHE A 159 26.11 -30.46 -11.06
N HIS A 160 26.40 -30.65 -9.76
CA HIS A 160 27.65 -30.15 -9.16
C HIS A 160 28.93 -30.68 -9.81
N ASN A 161 28.88 -31.87 -10.43
CA ASN A 161 30.02 -32.49 -11.10
C ASN A 161 30.37 -31.83 -12.45
N TYR A 162 29.42 -31.12 -13.07
CA TYR A 162 29.63 -30.50 -14.38
C TYR A 162 30.01 -29.02 -14.28
N VAL A 163 29.34 -28.28 -13.38
CA VAL A 163 29.56 -26.83 -13.22
C VAL A 163 29.42 -26.46 -11.75
N LYS A 164 30.33 -25.62 -11.26
CA LYS A 164 30.28 -25.11 -9.90
C LYS A 164 28.97 -24.34 -9.66
N PRO A 165 28.15 -24.70 -8.65
CA PRO A 165 26.86 -24.06 -8.39
C PRO A 165 26.92 -22.55 -8.18
N VAL A 166 28.05 -22.03 -7.71
CA VAL A 166 28.28 -20.59 -7.52
C VAL A 166 28.29 -19.85 -8.86
N VAL A 167 28.87 -20.44 -9.90
CA VAL A 167 28.95 -19.84 -11.24
C VAL A 167 27.56 -19.76 -11.88
N ILE A 168 26.78 -20.84 -11.80
CA ILE A 168 25.40 -20.85 -12.33
C ILE A 168 24.55 -19.78 -11.62
N LYS A 169 24.64 -19.66 -10.29
CA LYS A 169 23.90 -18.66 -9.53
C LYS A 169 24.32 -17.23 -9.91
N PHE A 170 25.61 -16.99 -10.13
CA PHE A 170 26.09 -15.69 -10.58
C PHE A 170 25.53 -15.33 -11.95
N ILE A 171 25.60 -16.24 -12.92
CA ILE A 171 25.06 -16.02 -14.28
C ILE A 171 23.53 -15.83 -14.23
N HIS A 172 22.80 -16.66 -13.46
CA HIS A 172 21.36 -16.52 -13.27
C HIS A 172 20.98 -15.13 -12.73
N ASN A 173 21.68 -14.66 -11.68
CA ASN A 173 21.41 -13.35 -11.10
C ASN A 173 21.71 -12.23 -12.10
N PHE A 174 22.83 -12.30 -12.81
CA PHE A 174 23.22 -11.31 -13.81
C PHE A 174 22.20 -11.25 -14.96
N LEU A 175 21.86 -12.40 -15.56
CA LEU A 175 20.89 -12.47 -16.64
C LEU A 175 19.49 -12.07 -16.18
N GLY A 176 19.06 -12.45 -14.97
CA GLY A 176 17.75 -12.08 -14.44
C GLY A 176 17.61 -10.57 -14.24
N ILE A 177 18.63 -9.90 -13.67
CA ILE A 177 18.63 -8.44 -13.52
C ILE A 177 18.72 -7.75 -14.88
N ALA A 178 19.62 -8.20 -15.77
CA ALA A 178 19.75 -7.64 -17.11
C ALA A 178 18.44 -7.75 -17.90
N ALA A 179 17.79 -8.91 -17.86
CA ALA A 179 16.52 -9.13 -18.52
C ALA A 179 15.43 -8.22 -17.96
N PHE A 180 15.33 -8.09 -16.65
CA PHE A 180 14.37 -7.16 -16.04
C PHE A 180 14.61 -5.72 -16.47
N LEU A 181 15.87 -5.24 -16.48
CA LEU A 181 16.22 -3.89 -16.90
C LEU A 181 15.95 -3.65 -18.39
N ILE A 182 16.28 -4.62 -19.26
CA ILE A 182 16.00 -4.55 -20.70
C ILE A 182 14.49 -4.59 -20.97
N GLY A 183 13.75 -5.41 -20.23
CA GLY A 183 12.28 -5.47 -20.30
C GLY A 183 11.63 -4.16 -19.87
N VAL A 184 12.09 -3.56 -18.76
CA VAL A 184 11.68 -2.20 -18.37
C VAL A 184 12.09 -1.18 -19.44
N GLY A 185 13.25 -1.34 -20.08
CA GLY A 185 13.68 -0.56 -21.24
C GLY A 185 12.73 -0.71 -22.44
N SER A 186 12.23 -1.92 -22.71
CA SER A 186 11.21 -2.17 -23.73
C SER A 186 9.87 -1.50 -23.38
N PHE A 187 9.46 -1.54 -22.11
CA PHE A 187 8.32 -0.75 -21.63
C PHE A 187 8.55 0.75 -21.83
N TYR A 188 9.73 1.24 -21.44
CA TYR A 188 10.10 2.64 -21.58
C TYR A 188 10.15 3.05 -23.04
N THR A 189 10.71 2.28 -23.98
CA THR A 189 10.69 2.64 -25.41
C THR A 189 9.27 2.70 -25.97
N LYS A 190 8.36 1.85 -25.51
CA LYS A 190 6.95 1.91 -25.92
C LYS A 190 6.22 3.09 -25.29
N ILE A 191 6.39 3.30 -23.99
CA ILE A 191 5.81 4.43 -23.26
C ILE A 191 6.41 5.74 -23.75
N SER A 192 7.71 5.82 -24.01
CA SER A 192 8.40 6.97 -24.60
C SER A 192 8.11 7.12 -26.08
N PHE A 193 7.77 6.10 -26.84
CA PHE A 193 7.13 6.30 -28.15
C PHE A 193 5.74 6.95 -27.98
N MET A 194 4.98 6.54 -26.95
CA MET A 194 3.69 7.14 -26.59
C MET A 194 3.80 8.52 -25.88
N GLN A 195 4.93 8.81 -25.23
CA GLN A 195 5.22 10.03 -24.45
C GLN A 195 6.20 10.97 -25.17
N ARG A 196 6.89 10.57 -26.24
CA ARG A 196 7.56 11.47 -27.21
C ARG A 196 6.55 12.11 -28.15
N LEU A 197 5.31 11.64 -28.11
CA LEU A 197 4.13 12.45 -28.45
C LEU A 197 3.79 13.49 -27.35
N ASN A 198 4.46 13.51 -26.20
CA ASN A 198 4.04 14.26 -25.00
C ASN A 198 5.17 14.85 -24.07
N ARG A 199 6.44 14.91 -24.52
CA ARG A 199 7.58 15.73 -24.00
C ARG A 199 8.16 15.48 -22.57
N ASP A 200 9.35 14.86 -22.54
CA ASP A 200 10.66 15.10 -21.83
C ASP A 200 10.81 15.66 -20.37
N ASN A 201 11.56 14.95 -19.48
CA ASN A 201 12.67 15.44 -18.57
C ASN A 201 13.26 14.34 -17.58
N HIS A 202 14.53 14.48 -17.11
CA HIS A 202 15.52 13.46 -16.59
C HIS A 202 15.82 13.42 -15.01
N PRO A 203 16.67 12.49 -14.44
CA PRO A 203 16.57 11.81 -13.08
C PRO A 203 17.85 11.74 -12.15
N PHE A 204 17.83 11.10 -10.92
CA PHE A 204 18.95 10.30 -10.27
C PHE A 204 18.60 9.51 -8.92
N LYS A 205 19.47 8.58 -8.42
CA LYS A 205 19.29 7.56 -7.30
C LYS A 205 20.56 7.32 -6.38
N THR A 206 20.45 6.69 -5.17
CA THR A 206 21.55 6.33 -4.18
C THR A 206 21.48 4.87 -3.59
N MET A 207 22.42 4.44 -2.68
CA MET A 207 22.59 3.08 -2.06
C MET A 207 22.95 3.04 -0.52
N SER A 208 23.10 1.82 0.05
CA SER A 208 22.72 1.22 1.37
C SER A 208 23.88 0.58 2.23
N PRO A 209 23.73 -0.50 3.09
CA PRO A 209 23.26 -0.50 4.49
C PRO A 209 24.01 -1.48 5.50
N ASN A 210 23.43 -1.84 6.68
CA ASN A 210 23.45 -3.18 7.38
C ASN A 210 22.63 -3.29 8.73
N THR A 211 22.50 -4.50 9.35
CA THR A 211 21.25 -5.20 9.84
C THR A 211 21.28 -5.83 11.29
N GLU A 212 20.13 -6.07 12.01
CA GLU A 212 19.88 -7.17 13.06
C GLU A 212 18.44 -7.31 13.74
N ILE A 213 18.05 -8.50 14.32
CA ILE A 213 16.78 -9.35 14.25
C ILE A 213 15.70 -9.34 15.43
N ILE A 214 14.40 -9.73 15.18
CA ILE A 214 13.20 -9.79 16.13
C ILE A 214 12.20 -11.02 15.94
N SER A 215 11.30 -11.30 16.92
CA SER A 215 10.44 -12.51 17.19
C SER A 215 9.09 -12.72 16.42
N THR A 216 8.41 -13.89 16.58
CA THR A 216 7.32 -14.46 15.74
C THR A 216 5.90 -13.82 15.83
N LYS A 217 5.38 -13.50 17.01
CA LYS A 217 4.03 -12.87 17.12
C LYS A 217 4.00 -11.47 16.49
N GLN A 218 5.15 -10.80 16.49
CA GLN A 218 5.33 -9.52 15.82
C GLN A 218 5.22 -9.65 14.28
N ARG A 219 5.49 -10.83 13.71
CA ARG A 219 5.53 -11.03 12.25
C ARG A 219 4.14 -11.01 11.61
N ILE A 220 3.20 -11.77 12.16
CA ILE A 220 1.81 -11.81 11.69
C ILE A 220 1.18 -10.42 11.81
N PHE A 221 1.51 -9.72 12.88
CA PHE A 221 1.02 -8.38 13.14
C PHE A 221 1.60 -7.30 12.21
N LEU A 222 2.88 -7.43 11.80
CA LEU A 222 3.48 -6.52 10.81
C LEU A 222 2.87 -6.71 9.42
N ILE A 223 2.54 -7.96 9.04
CA ILE A 223 1.90 -8.25 7.76
C ILE A 223 0.49 -7.64 7.70
N SER A 224 -0.31 -7.76 8.76
CA SER A 224 -1.66 -7.16 8.79
C SER A 224 -1.62 -5.63 8.73
N GLN A 225 -0.60 -5.00 9.32
CA GLN A 225 -0.39 -3.56 9.19
C GLN A 225 0.03 -3.16 7.77
N GLY A 226 0.86 -3.96 7.10
CA GLY A 226 1.18 -3.74 5.69
C GLY A 226 -0.04 -3.83 4.78
N VAL A 227 -0.95 -4.77 5.03
CA VAL A 227 -2.23 -4.90 4.32
C VAL A 227 -3.17 -3.73 4.61
N PHE A 228 -3.26 -3.28 5.86
CA PHE A 228 -4.04 -2.09 6.22
C PHE A 228 -3.57 -0.84 5.46
N GLN A 229 -2.26 -0.56 5.51
CA GLN A 229 -1.64 0.56 4.80
C GLN A 229 -1.85 0.46 3.29
N PHE A 230 -1.78 -0.75 2.74
CA PHE A 230 -2.06 -1.03 1.33
C PHE A 230 -3.51 -0.69 0.93
N LEU A 231 -4.49 -1.20 1.66
CA LEU A 231 -5.89 -0.95 1.37
C LEU A 231 -6.25 0.53 1.53
N LEU A 232 -5.69 1.19 2.54
CA LEU A 232 -5.85 2.61 2.78
C LEU A 232 -5.30 3.45 1.62
N ALA A 233 -4.05 3.17 1.20
CA ALA A 233 -3.43 3.86 0.09
C ALA A 233 -4.24 3.70 -1.20
N VAL A 234 -4.67 2.48 -1.54
CA VAL A 234 -5.49 2.21 -2.73
C VAL A 234 -6.81 2.98 -2.66
N PHE A 235 -7.52 2.93 -1.53
CA PHE A 235 -8.82 3.60 -1.40
C PHE A 235 -8.70 5.13 -1.53
N VAL A 236 -7.79 5.75 -0.76
CA VAL A 236 -7.66 7.21 -0.72
C VAL A 236 -7.16 7.73 -2.06
N THR A 237 -6.11 7.12 -2.64
CA THR A 237 -5.55 7.57 -3.91
C THR A 237 -6.53 7.38 -5.07
N SER A 238 -7.24 6.26 -5.15
CA SER A 238 -8.24 6.06 -6.21
C SER A 238 -9.42 7.02 -6.07
N THR A 239 -9.93 7.26 -4.86
CA THR A 239 -11.03 8.20 -4.63
C THR A 239 -10.61 9.63 -4.97
N VAL A 240 -9.46 10.08 -4.45
CA VAL A 240 -8.92 11.42 -4.72
C VAL A 240 -8.61 11.60 -6.20
N TRP A 241 -8.02 10.58 -6.85
CA TRP A 241 -7.73 10.62 -8.27
C TRP A 241 -9.00 10.75 -9.10
N VAL A 242 -10.05 9.96 -8.80
CA VAL A 242 -11.32 10.07 -9.52
C VAL A 242 -11.91 11.46 -9.35
N VAL A 243 -12.03 11.96 -8.13
CA VAL A 243 -12.52 13.32 -7.85
C VAL A 243 -11.69 14.37 -8.60
N ALA A 244 -10.37 14.18 -8.70
CA ALA A 244 -9.49 15.11 -9.38
C ALA A 244 -9.68 15.17 -10.90
N ILE A 245 -10.06 14.05 -11.53
CA ILE A 245 -10.22 13.96 -13.00
C ILE A 245 -11.68 14.13 -13.45
N SER A 246 -12.66 13.81 -12.60
CA SER A 246 -14.07 13.82 -12.98
C SER A 246 -14.76 15.16 -12.73
N ASP A 247 -14.23 15.96 -11.80
CA ASP A 247 -14.96 17.11 -11.28
C ASP A 247 -14.27 18.44 -11.53
N ASN A 248 -15.10 19.47 -11.54
CA ASN A 248 -14.67 20.84 -11.55
C ASN A 248 -14.31 21.32 -10.14
N TRP A 249 -13.04 21.61 -9.89
CA TRP A 249 -12.55 22.13 -8.61
C TRP A 249 -13.07 23.52 -8.22
N GLN A 250 -13.86 24.17 -9.09
CA GLN A 250 -14.62 25.37 -8.74
C GLN A 250 -15.90 25.04 -7.96
N GLU A 251 -16.35 23.78 -7.95
CA GLU A 251 -17.54 23.36 -7.24
C GLU A 251 -17.25 23.04 -5.77
N TYR A 252 -18.07 23.61 -4.88
CA TYR A 252 -18.01 23.34 -3.45
C TYR A 252 -18.22 21.84 -3.14
N HIS A 253 -19.03 21.14 -3.93
CA HIS A 253 -19.26 19.70 -3.72
C HIS A 253 -17.98 18.87 -3.85
N THR A 254 -17.13 19.15 -4.83
CA THR A 254 -15.84 18.47 -5.06
C THR A 254 -14.92 18.62 -3.87
N TRP A 255 -14.80 19.82 -3.32
CA TRP A 255 -14.03 20.09 -2.10
C TRP A 255 -14.59 19.34 -0.89
N HIS A 256 -15.92 19.24 -0.76
CA HIS A 256 -16.53 18.44 0.29
C HIS A 256 -16.13 16.96 0.21
N VAL A 257 -16.21 16.35 -0.98
CA VAL A 257 -15.85 14.93 -1.18
C VAL A 257 -14.36 14.72 -0.91
N PHE A 258 -13.50 15.58 -1.44
CA PHE A 258 -12.05 15.52 -1.23
C PHE A 258 -11.67 15.65 0.26
N LEU A 259 -12.11 16.73 0.92
CA LEU A 259 -11.74 17.02 2.31
C LEU A 259 -12.32 15.98 3.28
N SER A 260 -13.54 15.49 3.04
CA SER A 260 -14.15 14.44 3.86
C SER A 260 -13.43 13.11 3.70
N THR A 261 -13.02 12.75 2.48
CA THR A 261 -12.25 11.53 2.21
C THR A 261 -10.86 11.61 2.85
N VAL A 262 -10.12 12.68 2.62
CA VAL A 262 -8.78 12.86 3.21
C VAL A 262 -8.86 12.97 4.74
N GLY A 263 -9.87 13.64 5.29
CA GLY A 263 -10.07 13.78 6.73
C GLY A 263 -10.39 12.46 7.43
N PHE A 264 -11.50 11.82 7.05
CA PHE A 264 -11.96 10.58 7.70
C PHE A 264 -11.17 9.35 7.29
N SER A 265 -10.88 9.20 6.01
CA SER A 265 -10.26 7.96 5.51
C SER A 265 -8.76 7.98 5.59
N PHE A 266 -8.08 9.12 5.40
CA PHE A 266 -6.62 9.17 5.48
C PHE A 266 -6.13 9.61 6.86
N PHE A 267 -6.32 10.87 7.24
CA PHE A 267 -5.71 11.41 8.46
C PHE A 267 -6.24 10.74 9.72
N MET A 268 -7.55 10.60 9.88
CA MET A 268 -8.12 9.95 11.07
C MET A 268 -7.71 8.47 11.13
N ALA A 269 -7.65 7.77 9.99
CA ALA A 269 -7.21 6.38 9.95
C ALA A 269 -5.74 6.23 10.36
N GLU A 270 -4.85 7.08 9.85
CA GLU A 270 -3.43 7.10 10.22
C GLU A 270 -3.23 7.48 11.69
N ALA A 271 -3.97 8.46 12.19
CA ALA A 271 -3.89 8.88 13.57
C ALA A 271 -4.25 7.75 14.55
N VAL A 272 -5.23 6.90 14.21
CA VAL A 272 -5.54 5.69 14.99
C VAL A 272 -4.42 4.66 14.84
N ALA A 273 -3.92 4.46 13.63
CA ALA A 273 -2.85 3.51 13.33
C ALA A 273 -1.52 3.82 14.04
N VAL A 274 -1.25 5.08 14.44
CA VAL A 274 -0.06 5.46 15.24
C VAL A 274 0.04 4.67 16.55
N PHE A 275 -1.08 4.31 17.16
CA PHE A 275 -1.08 3.50 18.38
C PHE A 275 -0.96 2.00 18.13
N SER A 276 -1.01 1.57 16.87
CA SER A 276 -0.74 0.18 16.52
C SER A 276 0.73 -0.17 16.84
N PRO A 277 1.01 -1.19 17.65
CA PRO A 277 2.38 -1.58 17.99
C PRO A 277 3.25 -1.99 16.79
N GLY A 278 2.65 -2.20 15.61
CA GLY A 278 3.26 -2.74 14.39
C GLY A 278 3.24 -1.74 13.24
N ASN A 279 2.80 -0.50 13.49
CA ASN A 279 2.95 0.56 12.51
C ASN A 279 4.45 0.85 12.32
N VAL A 280 4.94 0.57 11.10
CA VAL A 280 6.36 0.65 10.73
C VAL A 280 6.87 2.09 10.81
N PHE A 281 6.02 3.09 10.56
CA PHE A 281 6.39 4.50 10.60
C PHE A 281 6.70 5.01 12.01
N VAL A 282 6.14 4.38 13.05
CA VAL A 282 6.32 4.78 14.46
C VAL A 282 6.93 3.67 15.31
N LEU A 283 7.52 2.66 14.68
CA LEU A 283 8.16 1.55 15.38
C LEU A 283 9.32 2.07 16.24
N GLY A 284 9.29 1.73 17.53
CA GLY A 284 10.26 2.21 18.51
C GLY A 284 10.01 3.63 19.06
N PHE A 285 8.93 4.31 18.66
CA PHE A 285 8.53 5.56 19.28
C PHE A 285 7.96 5.30 20.67
N GLY A 286 8.35 6.13 21.65
CA GLY A 286 7.79 6.10 22.99
C GLY A 286 6.31 6.52 23.02
N LYS A 287 5.62 6.22 24.12
CA LYS A 287 4.19 6.54 24.30
C LYS A 287 3.90 8.03 24.13
N LEU A 288 4.79 8.90 24.61
CA LEU A 288 4.66 10.35 24.48
C LEU A 288 4.73 10.81 23.02
N SER A 289 5.75 10.37 22.28
CA SER A 289 5.92 10.72 20.87
C SER A 289 4.76 10.23 19.99
N ARG A 290 4.25 9.02 20.27
CA ARG A 290 3.04 8.49 19.61
C ARG A 290 1.81 9.33 19.93
N GLY A 291 1.64 9.75 21.19
CA GLY A 291 0.55 10.63 21.60
C GLY A 291 0.60 12.00 20.91
N LEU A 292 1.79 12.59 20.78
CA LEU A 292 1.97 13.86 20.08
C LEU A 292 1.67 13.73 18.58
N LEU A 293 2.21 12.69 17.93
CA LEU A 293 1.95 12.44 16.51
C LEU A 293 0.46 12.17 16.23
N HIS A 294 -0.19 11.37 17.08
CA HIS A 294 -1.63 11.17 17.02
C HIS A 294 -2.37 12.51 17.11
N GLY A 295 -2.03 13.36 18.08
CA GLY A 295 -2.64 14.68 18.24
C GLY A 295 -2.49 15.55 16.99
N VAL A 296 -1.29 15.65 16.44
CA VAL A 296 -1.01 16.44 15.22
C VAL A 296 -1.82 15.94 14.02
N ILE A 297 -1.79 14.63 13.75
CA ILE A 297 -2.52 14.06 12.62
C ILE A 297 -4.05 14.21 12.82
N MET A 298 -4.55 14.01 14.04
CA MET A 298 -5.96 14.27 14.37
C MET A 298 -6.35 15.73 14.16
N THR A 299 -5.47 16.70 14.47
CA THR A 299 -5.75 18.12 14.19
C THR A 299 -5.93 18.35 12.69
N PHE A 300 -5.07 17.79 11.84
CA PHE A 300 -5.27 17.85 10.38
C PHE A 300 -6.57 17.19 9.93
N ALA A 301 -6.90 16.03 10.49
CA ALA A 301 -8.17 15.36 10.22
C ALA A 301 -9.37 16.24 10.57
N THR A 302 -9.37 16.82 11.78
CA THR A 302 -10.44 17.69 12.28
C THR A 302 -10.59 18.95 11.43
N ILE A 303 -9.49 19.60 11.02
CA ILE A 303 -9.53 20.77 10.14
C ILE A 303 -10.13 20.41 8.78
N ALA A 304 -9.69 19.31 8.17
CA ALA A 304 -10.23 18.86 6.88
C ALA A 304 -11.73 18.54 6.98
N ILE A 305 -12.15 17.86 8.04
CA ILE A 305 -13.55 17.52 8.29
C ILE A 305 -14.42 18.77 8.49
N ILE A 306 -13.97 19.74 9.29
CA ILE A 306 -14.67 21.01 9.47
C ILE A 306 -14.81 21.73 8.13
N ALA A 307 -13.71 21.90 7.40
CA ALA A 307 -13.71 22.59 6.11
C ALA A 307 -14.63 21.89 5.10
N GLY A 308 -14.58 20.55 5.01
CA GLY A 308 -15.44 19.77 4.13
C GLY A 308 -16.93 19.93 4.44
N VAL A 309 -17.31 19.92 5.72
CA VAL A 309 -18.71 20.13 6.14
C VAL A 309 -19.14 21.58 5.89
N SER A 310 -18.32 22.56 6.25
CA SER A 310 -18.60 23.99 6.04
C SER A 310 -18.84 24.30 4.57
N VAL A 311 -17.98 23.80 3.69
CA VAL A 311 -18.11 23.96 2.24
C VAL A 311 -19.41 23.34 1.72
N LYS A 312 -19.83 22.17 2.22
CA LYS A 312 -21.10 21.57 1.80
C LYS A 312 -22.33 22.30 2.33
N ILE A 313 -22.25 22.89 3.52
CA ILE A 313 -23.30 23.77 4.03
C ILE A 313 -23.43 24.98 3.10
N GLN A 314 -22.31 25.63 2.74
CA GLN A 314 -22.30 26.77 1.82
C GLN A 314 -22.90 26.40 0.45
N ASP A 315 -22.51 25.24 -0.10
CA ASP A 315 -23.04 24.70 -1.35
C ASP A 315 -24.57 24.57 -1.30
N LYS A 316 -25.10 23.93 -0.25
CA LYS A 316 -26.55 23.75 -0.08
C LYS A 316 -27.28 25.08 0.13
N THR A 317 -26.68 26.02 0.85
CA THR A 317 -27.26 27.36 1.05
C THR A 317 -27.32 28.15 -0.26
N ASN A 318 -26.23 28.17 -1.04
CA ASN A 318 -26.17 28.89 -2.33
C ASN A 318 -27.19 28.34 -3.33
N ASN A 319 -27.39 27.02 -3.34
CA ASN A 319 -28.30 26.34 -4.25
C ASN A 319 -29.72 26.14 -3.69
N LYS A 320 -30.01 26.64 -2.48
CA LYS A 320 -31.31 26.51 -1.78
C LYS A 320 -31.76 25.06 -1.59
N TYR A 321 -30.83 24.13 -1.40
CA TYR A 321 -31.12 22.74 -1.08
C TYR A 321 -31.41 22.55 0.41
N SER A 322 -32.26 21.58 0.74
CA SER A 322 -32.51 21.13 2.12
C SER A 322 -31.23 20.65 2.79
N HIS A 323 -31.03 20.99 4.06
CA HIS A 323 -29.87 20.56 4.85
C HIS A 323 -30.20 19.28 5.65
N PHE A 324 -29.22 18.37 5.75
CA PHE A 324 -29.25 17.19 6.63
C PHE A 324 -30.48 16.26 6.47
N ASP A 325 -30.95 16.08 5.25
CA ASP A 325 -32.17 15.35 4.88
C ASP A 325 -31.92 13.92 4.34
N THR A 326 -30.70 13.62 3.89
CA THR A 326 -30.32 12.30 3.39
C THR A 326 -29.66 11.44 4.47
N THR A 327 -29.73 10.11 4.32
CA THR A 327 -29.01 9.16 5.22
C THR A 327 -27.52 9.47 5.32
N HIS A 328 -26.88 9.82 4.19
CA HIS A 328 -25.48 10.27 4.16
C HIS A 328 -25.26 11.49 5.06
N SER A 329 -26.09 12.52 4.91
CA SER A 329 -25.93 13.78 5.66
C SER A 329 -26.27 13.68 7.14
N ILE A 330 -27.25 12.84 7.52
CA ILE A 330 -27.59 12.57 8.93
C ILE A 330 -26.46 11.79 9.61
N THR A 331 -26.01 10.70 9.00
CA THR A 331 -24.88 9.90 9.53
C THR A 331 -23.59 10.71 9.57
N GLY A 332 -23.35 11.55 8.56
CA GLY A 332 -22.21 12.46 8.49
C GLY A 332 -22.23 13.54 9.57
N LEU A 333 -23.40 14.11 9.86
CA LEU A 333 -23.56 15.08 10.95
C LEU A 333 -23.28 14.43 12.32
N LEU A 334 -23.80 13.23 12.57
CA LEU A 334 -23.50 12.50 13.81
C LEU A 334 -22.00 12.19 13.93
N ALA A 335 -21.38 11.73 12.85
CA ALA A 335 -19.94 11.48 12.81
C ALA A 335 -19.13 12.76 13.09
N PHE A 336 -19.54 13.89 12.50
CA PHE A 336 -18.94 15.21 12.72
C PHE A 336 -19.01 15.61 14.20
N LEU A 337 -20.20 15.59 14.81
CA LEU A 337 -20.40 15.97 16.21
C LEU A 337 -19.59 15.08 17.16
N LEU A 338 -19.60 13.76 16.94
CA LEU A 338 -18.80 12.82 17.74
C LEU A 338 -17.29 13.06 17.54
N THR A 339 -16.86 13.43 16.33
CA THR A 339 -15.46 13.80 16.07
C THR A 339 -15.06 15.04 16.85
N MET A 340 -15.90 16.08 16.87
CA MET A 340 -15.63 17.31 17.63
C MET A 340 -15.55 17.01 19.14
N MET A 341 -16.51 16.26 19.67
CA MET A 341 -16.50 15.85 21.08
C MET A 341 -15.27 15.00 21.41
N SER A 342 -14.93 14.02 20.55
CA SER A 342 -13.74 13.18 20.72
C SER A 342 -12.45 14.00 20.69
N PHE A 343 -12.34 14.97 19.79
CA PHE A 343 -11.17 15.86 19.68
C PHE A 343 -10.98 16.68 20.96
N LEU A 344 -12.05 17.29 21.49
CA LEU A 344 -12.01 18.02 22.77
C LEU A 344 -11.60 17.11 23.93
N MET A 345 -12.16 15.90 24.00
CA MET A 345 -11.80 14.91 25.02
C MET A 345 -10.35 14.43 24.87
N GLY A 346 -9.84 14.31 23.65
CA GLY A 346 -8.45 13.97 23.36
C GLY A 346 -7.49 15.07 23.80
N PHE A 347 -7.86 16.33 23.56
CA PHE A 347 -7.11 17.49 24.04
C PHE A 347 -7.06 17.53 25.57
N LEU A 348 -8.20 17.35 26.26
CA LEU A 348 -8.25 17.24 27.72
C LEU A 348 -7.40 16.07 28.24
N ALA A 349 -7.46 14.91 27.57
CA ALA A 349 -6.68 13.73 27.93
C ALA A 349 -5.15 13.94 27.79
N ALA A 350 -4.71 14.86 26.94
CA ALA A 350 -3.31 15.23 26.79
C ALA A 350 -2.77 16.03 28.00
N PHE A 351 -3.65 16.69 28.77
CA PHE A 351 -3.30 17.49 29.95
C PHE A 351 -3.88 16.90 31.26
N PRO A 352 -3.40 15.73 31.73
CA PRO A 352 -3.98 15.03 32.87
C PRO A 352 -3.95 15.83 34.18
N LYS A 353 -3.02 16.78 34.34
CA LYS A 353 -2.96 17.68 35.50
C LYS A 353 -4.17 18.61 35.58
N ILE A 354 -4.63 19.11 34.44
CA ILE A 354 -5.83 19.97 34.35
C ILE A 354 -7.07 19.14 34.69
N VAL A 355 -7.17 17.94 34.11
CA VAL A 355 -8.28 17.00 34.36
C VAL A 355 -8.37 16.60 35.84
N TYR A 356 -7.24 16.36 36.49
CA TYR A 356 -7.20 16.08 37.92
C TYR A 356 -7.67 17.28 38.77
N ARG A 357 -7.29 18.51 38.38
CA ARG A 357 -7.67 19.74 39.09
C ARG A 357 -9.18 20.01 39.05
N ILE A 358 -9.86 19.61 37.98
CA ILE A 358 -11.33 19.71 37.86
C ILE A 358 -12.07 18.52 38.52
N GLY A 359 -11.38 17.68 39.30
CA GLY A 359 -11.98 16.60 40.08
C GLY A 359 -12.30 15.32 39.29
N ILE A 360 -11.88 15.21 38.03
CA ILE A 360 -12.16 14.04 37.18
C ILE A 360 -10.92 13.14 37.13
N LYS A 361 -11.11 11.82 37.27
CA LYS A 361 -9.99 10.87 37.06
C LYS A 361 -9.62 10.85 35.57
N PRO A 362 -8.36 11.12 35.17
CA PRO A 362 -7.94 11.17 33.76
C PRO A 362 -8.23 9.89 32.96
N LEU A 363 -8.37 8.75 33.66
CA LEU A 363 -8.77 7.49 33.05
C LEU A 363 -10.16 7.57 32.39
N TRP A 364 -11.14 8.24 33.02
CA TRP A 364 -12.50 8.37 32.48
C TRP A 364 -12.54 9.22 31.21
N VAL A 365 -11.77 10.31 31.19
CA VAL A 365 -11.61 11.17 30.00
C VAL A 365 -11.03 10.36 28.83
N LYS A 366 -10.01 9.53 29.08
CA LYS A 366 -9.43 8.65 28.06
C LYS A 366 -10.40 7.58 27.56
N LYS A 367 -11.19 6.97 28.46
CA LYS A 367 -12.22 5.98 28.09
C LYS A 367 -13.29 6.61 27.19
N LEU A 368 -13.79 7.79 27.58
CA LEU A 368 -14.79 8.52 26.82
C LEU A 368 -14.25 8.97 25.45
N HIS A 369 -13.02 9.50 25.40
CA HIS A 369 -12.34 9.81 24.14
C HIS A 369 -12.27 8.59 23.21
N ASN A 370 -11.84 7.43 23.72
CA ASN A 370 -11.75 6.20 22.91
C ASN A 370 -13.13 5.77 22.38
N PHE A 371 -14.16 5.77 23.23
CA PHE A 371 -15.52 5.42 22.84
C PHE A 371 -16.08 6.36 21.76
N LEU A 372 -15.96 7.67 21.97
CA LEU A 372 -16.40 8.68 21.02
C LEU A 372 -15.61 8.60 19.71
N GLY A 373 -14.29 8.41 19.77
CA GLY A 373 -13.43 8.26 18.58
C GLY A 373 -13.76 7.03 17.75
N ILE A 374 -13.97 5.87 18.39
CA ILE A 374 -14.40 4.65 17.69
C ILE A 374 -15.76 4.86 17.03
N SER A 375 -16.72 5.43 17.77
CA SER A 375 -18.07 5.69 17.26
C SER A 375 -18.06 6.67 16.09
N ALA A 376 -17.26 7.74 16.19
CA ALA A 376 -17.07 8.72 15.13
C ALA A 376 -16.46 8.10 13.87
N TYR A 377 -15.44 7.26 14.01
CA TYR A 377 -14.78 6.61 12.88
C TYR A 377 -15.71 5.60 12.17
N ILE A 378 -16.50 4.82 12.92
CA ILE A 378 -17.50 3.90 12.37
C ILE A 378 -18.56 4.67 11.58
N LEU A 379 -19.18 5.69 12.20
CA LEU A 379 -20.23 6.47 11.55
C LEU A 379 -19.70 7.29 10.37
N GLY A 380 -18.47 7.82 10.47
CA GLY A 380 -17.79 8.52 9.38
C GLY A 380 -17.52 7.60 8.20
N SER A 381 -17.08 6.36 8.46
CA SER A 381 -16.88 5.35 7.41
C SER A 381 -18.21 4.95 6.74
N ILE A 382 -19.28 4.76 7.53
CA ILE A 382 -20.62 4.47 6.99
C ILE A 382 -21.14 5.64 6.14
N SER A 383 -21.02 6.87 6.63
CA SER A 383 -21.43 8.07 5.90
C SER A 383 -20.65 8.21 4.60
N LEU A 384 -19.33 8.00 4.62
CA LEU A 384 -18.51 8.02 3.41
C LEU A 384 -18.93 6.94 2.42
N GLY A 385 -19.29 5.74 2.90
CA GLY A 385 -19.86 4.69 2.06
C GLY A 385 -21.15 5.11 1.36
N TYR A 386 -22.08 5.77 2.07
CA TYR A 386 -23.28 6.32 1.44
C TYR A 386 -22.96 7.45 0.45
N GLY A 387 -22.04 8.35 0.80
CA GLY A 387 -21.66 9.49 -0.03
C GLY A 387 -21.00 9.06 -1.33
N LEU A 388 -20.01 8.16 -1.25
CA LEU A 388 -19.38 7.55 -2.43
C LEU A 388 -20.37 6.72 -3.22
N ARG A 389 -21.31 6.03 -2.55
CA ARG A 389 -22.32 5.25 -3.26
C ARG A 389 -23.17 6.12 -4.18
N GLN A 390 -23.64 7.24 -3.64
CA GLN A 390 -24.43 8.22 -4.39
C GLN A 390 -23.58 8.89 -5.47
N TYR A 391 -22.36 9.31 -5.15
CA TYR A 391 -21.45 9.95 -6.10
C TYR A 391 -21.14 9.04 -7.31
N PHE A 392 -20.79 7.77 -7.08
CA PHE A 392 -20.48 6.85 -8.17
C PHE A 392 -21.71 6.31 -8.92
N SER A 393 -22.91 6.36 -8.33
CA SER A 393 -24.13 6.04 -9.09
C SER A 393 -24.42 7.08 -10.16
N ASP A 394 -24.07 8.34 -9.90
CA ASP A 394 -24.35 9.45 -10.80
C ASP A 394 -23.35 9.51 -11.97
N ILE A 395 -22.15 8.95 -11.80
CA ILE A 395 -21.05 8.97 -12.78
C ILE A 395 -20.97 7.66 -13.60
N SER A 396 -21.97 6.77 -13.54
CA SER A 396 -22.08 5.55 -14.37
C SER A 396 -20.92 4.54 -14.24
N TYR A 397 -20.18 4.53 -13.12
CA TYR A 397 -19.11 3.55 -12.89
C TYR A 397 -19.59 2.36 -12.03
N LYS A 398 -19.43 1.13 -12.54
CA LYS A 398 -19.67 -0.13 -11.79
C LYS A 398 -18.64 -0.40 -10.67
N THR A 399 -17.75 0.54 -10.36
CA THR A 399 -16.62 0.40 -9.41
C THR A 399 -16.97 0.66 -7.94
N ASN A 400 -18.18 1.13 -7.66
CA ASN A 400 -18.67 1.54 -6.35
C ASN A 400 -18.53 0.44 -5.27
N THR A 401 -18.90 -0.80 -5.60
CA THR A 401 -18.85 -1.93 -4.66
C THR A 401 -17.42 -2.27 -4.23
N GLY A 402 -16.44 -2.15 -5.13
CA GLY A 402 -15.04 -2.46 -4.82
C GLY A 402 -14.45 -1.48 -3.79
N LEU A 403 -14.70 -0.19 -3.95
CA LEU A 403 -14.22 0.85 -3.03
C LEU A 403 -14.86 0.71 -1.64
N ILE A 404 -16.16 0.44 -1.58
CA ILE A 404 -16.87 0.20 -0.30
C ILE A 404 -16.33 -1.04 0.42
N VAL A 405 -16.03 -2.11 -0.32
CA VAL A 405 -15.44 -3.34 0.26
C VAL A 405 -14.04 -3.05 0.81
N ILE A 406 -13.18 -2.37 0.04
CA ILE A 406 -11.84 -2.00 0.49
C ILE A 406 -11.92 -1.12 1.75
N MET A 407 -12.80 -0.12 1.75
CA MET A 407 -13.04 0.76 2.89
C MET A 407 -13.46 0.01 4.15
N THR A 408 -14.39 -0.93 3.99
CA THR A 408 -14.87 -1.77 5.09
C THR A 408 -13.74 -2.63 5.64
N LEU A 409 -12.96 -3.29 4.77
CA LEU A 409 -11.86 -4.17 5.16
C LEU A 409 -10.78 -3.42 5.94
N TYR A 410 -10.29 -2.27 5.45
CA TYR A 410 -9.26 -1.53 6.19
C TYR A 410 -9.85 -0.84 7.43
N GLY A 411 -11.10 -0.39 7.39
CA GLY A 411 -11.80 0.17 8.54
C GLY A 411 -11.86 -0.82 9.71
N CYS A 412 -12.24 -2.07 9.43
CA CYS A 412 -12.21 -3.15 10.42
C CYS A 412 -10.79 -3.39 10.96
N LEU A 413 -9.78 -3.47 10.09
CA LEU A 413 -8.39 -3.65 10.51
C LEU A 413 -7.89 -2.51 11.43
N ASN A 414 -8.30 -1.27 11.17
CA ASN A 414 -7.93 -0.12 11.98
C ASN A 414 -8.54 -0.16 13.38
N LEU A 415 -9.80 -0.62 13.47
CA LEU A 415 -10.55 -0.66 14.72
C LEU A 415 -10.19 -1.84 15.64
N LEU A 416 -9.54 -2.89 15.14
CA LEU A 416 -9.15 -4.06 15.96
C LEU A 416 -8.39 -3.67 17.23
N GLY A 417 -7.39 -2.79 17.11
CA GLY A 417 -6.58 -2.33 18.26
C GLY A 417 -7.41 -1.56 19.30
N PRO A 418 -8.08 -0.46 18.91
CA PRO A 418 -8.96 0.29 19.78
C PRO A 418 -10.06 -0.55 20.45
N LEU A 419 -10.71 -1.46 19.71
CA LEU A 419 -11.75 -2.34 20.24
C LEU A 419 -11.22 -3.33 21.28
N ILE A 420 -10.08 -3.98 21.02
CA ILE A 420 -9.45 -4.88 22.01
C ILE A 420 -9.09 -4.12 23.29
N HIS A 421 -8.59 -2.88 23.16
CA HIS A 421 -8.26 -2.05 24.32
C HIS A 421 -9.52 -1.61 25.09
N LEU A 422 -10.65 -1.41 24.41
CA LEU A 422 -11.93 -1.11 25.06
C LEU A 422 -12.49 -2.33 25.81
N LEU A 423 -12.31 -3.54 25.26
CA LEU A 423 -12.89 -4.79 25.77
C LEU A 423 -12.04 -5.50 26.84
N ARG A 424 -10.73 -5.23 26.94
CA ARG A 424 -9.83 -5.82 27.96
C ARG A 424 -9.90 -5.14 29.33
N ILE A 425 -11.07 -4.65 29.71
CA ILE A 425 -11.34 -4.00 31.01
C ILE A 425 -12.05 -4.98 31.91
#